data_AF-A0A8X7P5X6-F1
#
_entry.id   AF-A0A8X7P5X6-F1
#
_cell.length_a   1.000
_cell.length_b   1.000
_cell.length_c   1.000
_cell.angle_alpha   90.00
_cell.angle_beta   90.00
_cell.angle_gamma   90.00
#
_symmetry.space_group_name_H-M   'P 1'
#
loop_
_entity.id
_entity.type
_entity.pdbx_description
1 polymer ?
#
loop_
_entity_poly.entity_id
_entity_poly.type
_entity_poly.pdbx_seq_one_letter_code
_entity_poly.pdbx_strand_id
1 'polypeptide(L)'
;MLKIKRVPTVVSNYQKDESADDSVVGCGRNCLGACCINGARLPLYACKKLEKSGDGEKPVAFLESLVLGEWEDRFQRGLFRYDVTACETKVIPGKYGFVAQLNEGRHLKKRPTEFRVDKVLQSFDGNKFNFTKVGQEELLFQFEAGEDSEAQFFPCMPLDAENSPSVVAINVSPIEYGHVLLIPRVLDCLPQRIDHKSLLLALHMATEAANPYFRLGYNSLGAFATINHLHFQVHQILTISLGQRQVMIQLDNLCNLMRECSAGRPCLTRT
;
A
#
# COMPACT_ATOMS: atom_id res chain seq x y z
N MET A 1 5.39 20.14 30.61
CA MET A 1 5.75 20.60 29.25
C MET A 1 6.46 19.45 28.54
N LEU A 2 5.77 18.70 27.68
CA LEU A 2 6.35 17.56 26.95
C LEU A 2 7.28 18.11 25.86
N LYS A 3 8.58 17.84 25.95
CA LYS A 3 9.55 18.17 24.91
C LYS A 3 9.67 17.00 23.95
N ILE A 4 9.19 17.18 22.72
CA ILE A 4 9.39 16.22 21.62
C ILE A 4 10.85 16.32 21.18
N LYS A 5 11.63 15.28 21.47
CA LYS A 5 13.01 15.15 21.00
C LYS A 5 12.97 14.66 19.55
N ARG A 6 13.48 15.45 18.60
CA ARG A 6 13.67 14.98 17.22
C ARG A 6 14.80 13.96 17.22
N VAL A 7 14.47 12.72 16.84
CA VAL A 7 15.45 11.66 16.59
C VAL A 7 15.62 11.56 15.07
N PRO A 8 16.84 11.47 14.53
CA PRO A 8 17.05 11.30 13.11
C PRO A 8 16.40 9.99 12.64
N THR A 9 15.44 10.09 11.72
CA THR A 9 14.84 8.92 11.07
C THR A 9 15.69 8.52 9.88
N VAL A 10 16.09 7.25 9.84
CA VAL A 10 16.68 6.64 8.64
C VAL A 10 15.62 6.63 7.54
N VAL A 11 15.81 7.50 6.55
CA VAL A 11 15.07 7.58 5.28
C VAL A 11 15.27 6.27 4.48
N SER A 12 14.37 5.92 3.55
CA SER A 12 14.43 4.62 2.85
C SER A 12 15.80 4.30 2.25
N ASN A 13 16.02 3.02 1.92
CA ASN A 13 17.23 2.50 1.29
C ASN A 13 17.71 3.29 0.05
N TYR A 14 16.86 4.13 -0.56
CA TYR A 14 17.19 4.96 -1.73
C TYR A 14 16.78 6.45 -1.62
N GLN A 15 16.59 6.95 -0.39
CA GLN A 15 16.09 8.32 -0.14
C GLN A 15 17.17 9.33 0.25
N LYS A 16 18.44 8.93 0.32
CA LYS A 16 19.53 9.92 0.27
C LYS A 16 19.93 10.12 -1.18
N ASP A 17 19.94 11.38 -1.60
CA ASP A 17 20.68 11.82 -2.79
C ASP A 17 22.17 11.71 -2.50
N GLU A 18 22.69 10.48 -2.52
CA GLU A 18 24.13 10.27 -2.67
C GLU A 18 24.42 10.35 -4.16
N SER A 19 25.34 11.25 -4.50
CA SER A 19 25.82 11.53 -5.85
C SER A 19 26.13 10.22 -6.58
N ALA A 20 25.48 10.02 -7.72
CA ALA A 20 25.70 8.86 -8.57
C ALA A 20 27.17 8.79 -9.02
N ASP A 21 27.73 7.59 -8.94
CA ASP A 21 28.99 7.23 -9.58
C ASP A 21 28.71 7.07 -11.09
N ASP A 22 29.48 7.76 -11.94
CA ASP A 22 29.21 7.99 -13.38
C ASP A 22 29.34 6.72 -14.28
N SER A 23 29.33 5.52 -13.68
CA SER A 23 29.55 4.24 -14.38
C SER A 23 28.29 3.37 -14.53
N VAL A 24 27.13 3.78 -14.01
CA VAL A 24 25.89 2.97 -14.01
C VAL A 24 24.86 3.57 -14.98
N VAL A 25 24.29 2.75 -15.87
CA VAL A 25 23.14 3.15 -16.71
C VAL A 25 21.94 3.46 -15.81
N GLY A 26 21.44 4.69 -15.86
CA GLY A 26 20.29 5.15 -15.06
C GLY A 26 20.69 5.84 -13.75
N CYS A 27 19.74 6.04 -12.84
CA CYS A 27 19.98 6.79 -11.59
C CYS A 27 20.61 5.96 -10.45
N GLY A 28 21.03 4.72 -10.71
CA GLY A 28 21.53 3.78 -9.69
C GLY A 28 20.45 3.21 -8.75
N ARG A 29 19.20 3.68 -8.84
CA ARG A 29 18.07 3.27 -7.97
C ARG A 29 17.05 2.37 -8.68
N ASN A 30 17.33 1.98 -9.92
CA ASN A 30 16.44 1.16 -10.75
C ASN A 30 14.97 1.67 -10.74
N CYS A 31 14.75 2.98 -10.88
CA CYS A 31 13.44 3.58 -10.64
C CYS A 31 12.46 3.42 -11.82
N LEU A 32 11.26 4.00 -11.70
CA LEU A 32 10.27 4.09 -12.78
C LEU A 32 10.41 5.37 -13.63
N GLY A 33 11.40 6.22 -13.35
CA GLY A 33 11.69 7.39 -14.16
C GLY A 33 12.23 7.05 -15.54
N ALA A 34 12.22 8.03 -16.45
CA ALA A 34 12.75 7.91 -17.81
C ALA A 34 14.19 7.37 -17.88
N CYS A 35 14.97 7.56 -16.82
CA CYS A 35 16.34 7.04 -16.71
C CYS A 35 16.45 5.51 -16.58
N CYS A 36 15.38 4.82 -16.15
CA CYS A 36 15.44 3.40 -15.78
C CYS A 36 14.27 2.55 -16.35
N ILE A 37 13.20 3.17 -16.85
CA ILE A 37 12.01 2.45 -17.31
C ILE A 37 12.18 1.77 -18.68
N ASN A 38 13.07 2.28 -19.54
CA ASN A 38 13.28 1.72 -20.87
C ASN A 38 13.85 0.30 -20.76
N GLY A 39 13.10 -0.69 -21.28
CA GLY A 39 13.46 -2.11 -21.18
C GLY A 39 13.01 -2.79 -19.88
N ALA A 40 12.39 -2.06 -18.95
CA ALA A 40 11.81 -2.63 -17.75
C ALA A 40 10.61 -3.53 -18.11
N ARG A 41 10.49 -4.65 -17.39
CA ARG A 41 9.44 -5.64 -17.60
C ARG A 41 8.87 -6.09 -16.27
N LEU A 42 7.55 -6.27 -16.23
CA LEU A 42 6.82 -6.78 -15.09
C LEU A 42 5.75 -7.75 -15.57
N PRO A 43 5.36 -8.74 -14.75
CA PRO A 43 4.15 -9.51 -15.02
C PRO A 43 2.96 -8.57 -15.21
N LEU A 44 1.99 -8.95 -16.04
CA LEU A 44 0.74 -8.24 -16.25
C LEU A 44 -0.42 -9.16 -15.86
N TYR A 45 -1.27 -8.65 -14.99
CA TYR A 45 -2.55 -9.25 -14.67
C TYR A 45 -3.66 -8.40 -15.31
N ALA A 46 -4.33 -8.96 -16.31
CA ALA A 46 -5.52 -8.36 -16.92
C ALA A 46 -6.75 -9.03 -16.32
N CYS A 47 -7.53 -8.32 -15.51
CA CYS A 47 -8.73 -8.91 -14.89
C CYS A 47 -9.86 -9.03 -15.91
N LYS A 48 -10.83 -9.91 -15.66
CA LYS A 48 -11.99 -10.01 -16.55
C LYS A 48 -12.81 -8.71 -16.60
N LYS A 49 -13.54 -8.56 -17.69
CA LYS A 49 -14.54 -7.49 -17.84
C LYS A 49 -15.61 -7.60 -16.75
N LEU A 50 -16.06 -6.45 -16.23
CA LEU A 50 -17.14 -6.40 -15.24
C LEU A 50 -18.47 -6.74 -15.94
N GLU A 51 -18.94 -7.98 -15.83
CA GLU A 51 -20.28 -8.37 -16.27
C GLU A 51 -21.29 -8.43 -15.10
N LYS A 52 -22.59 -8.37 -15.41
CA LYS A 52 -23.66 -8.55 -14.41
C LYS A 52 -23.59 -9.98 -13.85
N SER A 53 -23.36 -10.10 -12.55
CA SER A 53 -23.05 -11.32 -11.82
C SER A 53 -24.05 -12.48 -12.00
N GLY A 54 -23.54 -13.66 -12.35
CA GLY A 54 -24.14 -14.96 -12.06
C GLY A 54 -23.58 -15.55 -10.75
N ASP A 55 -24.44 -16.19 -9.97
CA ASP A 55 -24.15 -16.74 -8.64
C ASP A 55 -23.51 -18.13 -8.76
N GLY A 56 -22.25 -18.27 -8.36
CA GLY A 56 -21.51 -19.52 -8.40
C GLY A 56 -20.29 -19.47 -7.49
N GLU A 57 -19.95 -20.60 -6.85
CA GLU A 57 -18.76 -20.73 -6.00
C GLU A 57 -17.51 -20.39 -6.81
N LYS A 58 -16.80 -19.33 -6.38
CA LYS A 58 -15.59 -18.87 -7.05
C LYS A 58 -14.38 -19.55 -6.40
N PRO A 59 -13.50 -20.23 -7.17
CA PRO A 59 -12.23 -20.70 -6.64
C PRO A 59 -11.42 -19.53 -6.05
N VAL A 60 -10.50 -19.82 -5.12
CA VAL A 60 -9.53 -18.84 -4.61
C VAL A 60 -8.92 -18.12 -5.80
N ALA A 61 -9.15 -16.81 -5.89
CA ALA A 61 -8.81 -16.03 -7.08
C ALA A 61 -7.29 -16.01 -7.24
N PHE A 62 -6.78 -16.41 -8.40
CA PHE A 62 -5.35 -16.44 -8.73
C PHE A 62 -4.63 -15.12 -8.37
N LEU A 63 -5.34 -13.98 -8.45
CA LEU A 63 -4.84 -12.66 -8.04
C LEU A 63 -4.37 -12.62 -6.57
N GLU A 64 -5.11 -13.23 -5.64
CA GLU A 64 -4.75 -13.22 -4.22
C GLU A 64 -3.44 -13.99 -3.99
N SER A 65 -3.34 -15.19 -4.54
CA SER A 65 -2.12 -16.01 -4.47
C SER A 65 -0.92 -15.29 -5.10
N LEU A 66 -1.14 -14.58 -6.21
CA LEU A 66 -0.11 -13.75 -6.86
C LEU A 66 0.35 -12.61 -5.93
N VAL A 67 -0.58 -11.85 -5.36
CA VAL A 67 -0.26 -10.74 -4.44
C VAL A 67 0.52 -11.23 -3.23
N LEU A 68 0.06 -12.30 -2.57
CA LEU A 68 0.71 -12.83 -1.38
C LEU A 68 2.08 -13.45 -1.69
N GLY A 69 2.19 -14.21 -2.78
CA GLY A 69 3.44 -14.82 -3.19
C GLY A 69 4.52 -13.79 -3.52
N GLU A 70 4.16 -12.76 -4.31
CA GLU A 70 5.09 -11.68 -4.65
C GLU A 70 5.42 -10.81 -3.42
N TRP A 71 4.45 -10.56 -2.53
CA TRP A 71 4.70 -9.84 -1.28
C TRP A 71 5.71 -10.57 -0.39
N GLU A 72 5.55 -11.89 -0.23
CA GLU A 72 6.44 -12.74 0.57
C GLU A 72 7.87 -12.81 -0.03
N ASP A 73 8.00 -12.88 -1.36
CA ASP A 73 9.31 -12.78 -2.02
C ASP A 73 10.03 -11.48 -1.63
N ARG A 74 9.35 -10.34 -1.70
CA ARG A 74 9.96 -9.05 -1.33
C ARG A 74 10.22 -8.96 0.18
N PHE A 75 9.45 -9.68 0.99
CA PHE A 75 9.64 -9.76 2.43
C PHE A 75 10.94 -10.49 2.75
N GLN A 76 11.16 -11.66 2.13
CA GLN A 76 12.38 -12.46 2.25
C GLN A 76 13.62 -11.72 1.73
N ARG A 77 13.45 -10.86 0.73
CA ARG A 77 14.52 -9.99 0.20
C ARG A 77 14.82 -8.77 1.07
N GLY A 78 14.10 -8.56 2.17
CA GLY A 78 14.37 -7.50 3.14
C GLY A 78 13.99 -6.09 2.67
N LEU A 79 13.02 -5.96 1.75
CA LEU A 79 12.62 -4.65 1.21
C LEU A 79 11.70 -3.84 2.14
N PHE A 80 11.21 -4.45 3.22
CA PHE A 80 10.30 -3.82 4.16
C PHE A 80 11.05 -3.11 5.29
N ARG A 81 10.46 -2.03 5.81
CA ARG A 81 11.09 -1.25 6.89
C ARG A 81 11.01 -1.92 8.25
N TYR A 82 10.07 -2.82 8.46
CA TYR A 82 9.85 -3.55 9.71
C TYR A 82 9.00 -4.79 9.42
N ASP A 83 9.03 -5.73 10.36
CA ASP A 83 8.22 -6.94 10.31
C ASP A 83 6.82 -6.66 10.85
N VAL A 84 5.79 -6.88 10.03
CA VAL A 84 4.37 -6.73 10.39
C VAL A 84 3.72 -8.06 10.79
N THR A 85 4.38 -9.18 10.50
CA THR A 85 3.84 -10.53 10.68
C THR A 85 3.86 -10.98 12.15
N ALA A 86 4.74 -10.38 12.95
CA ALA A 86 4.90 -10.65 14.37
C ALA A 86 4.21 -9.62 15.29
N CYS A 87 3.31 -8.79 14.76
CA CYS A 87 2.67 -7.73 15.54
C CYS A 87 1.63 -8.26 16.53
N GLU A 88 1.68 -7.77 17.76
CA GLU A 88 0.68 -8.13 18.79
C GLU A 88 -0.70 -7.60 18.42
N THR A 89 -1.71 -8.47 18.48
CA THR A 89 -3.11 -8.11 18.26
C THR A 89 -3.97 -8.42 19.48
N LYS A 90 -4.99 -7.59 19.72
CA LYS A 90 -5.96 -7.78 20.80
C LYS A 90 -7.36 -7.41 20.35
N VAL A 91 -8.32 -8.29 20.60
CA VAL A 91 -9.74 -7.97 20.47
C VAL A 91 -10.14 -7.04 21.62
N ILE A 92 -10.66 -5.86 21.28
CA ILE A 92 -11.16 -4.88 22.23
C ILE A 92 -12.56 -5.32 22.69
N PRO A 93 -12.81 -5.45 24.01
CA PRO A 93 -14.12 -5.81 24.53
C PRO A 93 -15.22 -4.84 24.04
N GLY A 94 -16.33 -5.39 23.55
CA GLY A 94 -17.49 -4.60 23.11
C GLY A 94 -18.28 -5.29 22.00
N LYS A 95 -19.43 -4.70 21.63
CA LYS A 95 -20.38 -5.27 20.65
C LYS A 95 -19.94 -5.21 19.18
N TYR A 96 -18.85 -4.50 18.88
CA TYR A 96 -18.44 -4.20 17.50
C TYR A 96 -17.26 -5.06 17.03
N GLY A 97 -16.59 -5.77 17.96
CA GLY A 97 -15.42 -6.57 17.64
C GLY A 97 -14.30 -5.73 17.04
N PHE A 98 -13.79 -4.73 17.76
CA PHE A 98 -12.62 -4.01 17.26
C PHE A 98 -11.37 -4.84 17.54
N VAL A 99 -10.41 -4.82 16.61
CA VAL A 99 -9.08 -5.41 16.79
C VAL A 99 -8.06 -4.28 16.84
N ALA A 100 -7.30 -4.21 17.93
CA ALA A 100 -6.12 -3.36 18.04
C ALA A 100 -4.89 -4.15 17.63
N GLN A 101 -4.01 -3.55 16.83
CA GLN A 101 -2.72 -4.10 16.46
C GLN A 101 -1.61 -3.11 16.82
N LEU A 102 -0.57 -3.60 17.49
CA LEU A 102 0.58 -2.81 17.88
C LEU A 102 1.70 -2.99 16.83
N ASN A 103 1.81 -2.01 15.93
CA ASN A 103 2.87 -1.96 14.93
C ASN A 103 4.07 -1.14 15.45
N GLU A 104 4.95 -1.80 16.19
CA GLU A 104 6.18 -1.18 16.68
C GLU A 104 7.09 -0.72 15.53
N GLY A 105 7.79 0.41 15.70
CA GLY A 105 8.65 0.97 14.65
C GLY A 105 7.94 1.70 13.50
N ARG A 106 6.64 1.47 13.26
CA ARG A 106 5.89 2.19 12.21
C ARG A 106 5.85 3.69 12.43
N HIS A 107 5.60 4.13 13.67
CA HIS A 107 5.55 5.55 14.02
C HIS A 107 6.90 6.27 13.79
N LEU A 108 8.02 5.61 14.08
CA LEU A 108 9.37 6.17 13.90
C LEU A 108 9.73 6.34 12.42
N LYS A 109 9.25 5.42 11.57
CA LYS A 109 9.59 5.37 10.14
C LYS A 109 8.51 5.96 9.24
N LYS A 110 7.44 6.54 9.79
CA LYS A 110 6.40 7.23 9.02
C LYS A 110 6.98 8.48 8.36
N ARG A 111 6.73 8.65 7.06
CA ARG A 111 7.17 9.87 6.36
C ARG A 111 6.42 11.08 6.94
N PRO A 112 7.10 12.21 7.23
CA PRO A 112 6.41 13.44 7.59
C PRO A 112 5.52 13.91 6.44
N THR A 113 4.36 14.47 6.78
CA THR A 113 3.46 15.05 5.79
C THR A 113 4.11 16.30 5.19
N GLU A 114 4.48 16.24 3.91
CA GLU A 114 5.16 17.35 3.19
C GLU A 114 4.18 18.34 2.55
N PHE A 115 2.88 18.21 2.81
CA PHE A 115 1.84 19.04 2.24
C PHE A 115 1.01 19.72 3.34
N ARG A 116 0.38 20.84 2.98
CA ARG A 116 -0.45 21.58 3.92
C ARG A 116 -1.76 20.83 4.16
N VAL A 117 -2.18 20.72 5.41
CA VAL A 117 -3.40 19.97 5.80
C VAL A 117 -4.68 20.78 5.55
N ASP A 118 -4.55 22.09 5.32
CA ASP A 118 -5.65 23.01 5.02
C ASP A 118 -6.32 22.77 3.66
N LYS A 119 -5.68 22.00 2.77
CA LYS A 119 -6.20 21.72 1.42
C LYS A 119 -6.08 20.24 1.07
N VAL A 120 -7.20 19.55 0.90
CA VAL A 120 -7.20 18.14 0.49
C VAL A 120 -6.81 17.97 -0.99
N LEU A 121 -7.16 18.93 -1.85
CA LEU A 121 -6.86 18.89 -3.28
C LEU A 121 -5.62 19.75 -3.61
N GLN A 122 -4.51 19.09 -3.89
CA GLN A 122 -3.24 19.74 -4.21
C GLN A 122 -2.69 19.20 -5.53
N SER A 123 -2.07 20.06 -6.32
CA SER A 123 -1.36 19.64 -7.54
C SER A 123 -0.24 18.68 -7.19
N PHE A 124 0.03 17.74 -8.09
CA PHE A 124 1.20 16.86 -8.00
C PHE A 124 2.49 17.70 -7.98
N ASP A 125 3.48 17.24 -7.22
CA ASP A 125 4.80 17.87 -7.12
C ASP A 125 5.88 16.82 -7.32
N GLY A 126 6.52 16.85 -8.49
CA GLY A 126 7.56 15.89 -8.86
C GLY A 126 8.84 15.99 -8.02
N ASN A 127 9.05 17.11 -7.32
CA ASN A 127 10.22 17.28 -6.45
C ASN A 127 10.07 16.48 -5.16
N LYS A 128 8.83 16.33 -4.66
CA LYS A 128 8.53 15.50 -3.49
C LYS A 128 8.64 14.02 -3.81
N PHE A 129 8.63 13.19 -2.76
CA PHE A 129 8.55 11.76 -3.00
C PHE A 129 7.25 11.41 -3.74
N ASN A 130 7.38 10.53 -4.73
CA ASN A 130 6.27 9.97 -5.48
C ASN A 130 6.67 8.59 -6.04
N PHE A 131 5.70 7.82 -6.51
CA PHE A 131 5.94 6.44 -6.94
C PHE A 131 6.75 6.28 -8.23
N THR A 132 7.07 7.32 -9.00
CA THR A 132 8.04 7.17 -10.10
C THR A 132 9.48 6.98 -9.60
N LYS A 133 9.72 7.27 -8.32
CA LYS A 133 11.04 7.22 -7.67
C LYS A 133 11.30 5.90 -6.91
N VAL A 134 10.34 4.99 -6.83
CA VAL A 134 10.55 3.68 -6.19
C VAL A 134 11.38 2.78 -7.10
N GLY A 135 12.18 1.89 -6.51
CA GLY A 135 12.91 0.87 -7.26
C GLY A 135 11.95 -0.16 -7.84
N GLN A 136 12.26 -0.67 -9.05
CA GLN A 136 11.42 -1.68 -9.71
C GLN A 136 11.34 -2.99 -8.90
N GLU A 137 12.28 -3.25 -8.00
CA GLU A 137 12.22 -4.36 -7.05
C GLU A 137 11.04 -4.28 -6.05
N GLU A 138 10.51 -3.08 -5.81
CA GLU A 138 9.33 -2.86 -4.97
C GLU A 138 8.02 -3.19 -5.72
N LEU A 139 8.07 -3.34 -7.05
CA LEU A 139 6.92 -3.62 -7.90
C LEU A 139 6.63 -5.13 -7.95
N LEU A 140 5.34 -5.48 -7.97
CA LEU A 140 4.89 -6.87 -8.08
C LEU A 140 4.50 -7.19 -9.51
N PHE A 141 3.53 -6.44 -10.06
CA PHE A 141 2.98 -6.63 -11.40
C PHE A 141 2.23 -5.40 -11.89
N GLN A 142 1.96 -5.35 -13.19
CA GLN A 142 1.03 -4.43 -13.84
C GLN A 142 -0.40 -4.96 -13.67
N PHE A 143 -1.36 -4.07 -13.45
CA PHE A 143 -2.77 -4.44 -13.28
C PHE A 143 -3.65 -3.62 -14.21
N GLU A 144 -4.49 -4.28 -15.01
CA GLU A 144 -5.41 -3.62 -15.91
C GLU A 144 -6.79 -4.28 -15.94
N ALA A 145 -7.79 -3.50 -16.37
CA ALA A 145 -9.10 -4.03 -16.70
C ALA A 145 -9.03 -4.65 -18.09
N GLY A 146 -9.17 -5.97 -18.16
CA GLY A 146 -9.21 -6.71 -19.42
C GLY A 146 -10.55 -6.54 -20.13
N GLU A 147 -10.52 -6.75 -21.45
CA GLU A 147 -11.70 -6.72 -22.32
C GLU A 147 -12.39 -8.09 -22.44
N ASP A 148 -11.66 -9.14 -22.05
CA ASP A 148 -12.07 -10.54 -22.18
C ASP A 148 -12.97 -11.01 -21.03
N SER A 149 -13.66 -12.13 -21.28
CA SER A 149 -14.52 -12.79 -20.29
C SER A 149 -13.74 -13.46 -19.15
N GLU A 150 -12.45 -13.74 -19.37
CA GLU A 150 -11.57 -14.41 -18.42
C GLU A 150 -10.37 -13.52 -18.08
N ALA A 151 -9.86 -13.67 -16.86
CA ALA A 151 -8.64 -13.01 -16.44
C ALA A 151 -7.42 -13.67 -17.12
N GLN A 152 -6.45 -12.85 -17.52
CA GLN A 152 -5.22 -13.29 -18.17
C GLN A 152 -4.00 -12.87 -17.36
N PHE A 153 -2.98 -13.71 -17.41
CA PHE A 153 -1.70 -13.45 -16.77
C PHE A 153 -0.56 -13.62 -17.75
N PHE A 154 0.20 -12.55 -17.93
CA PHE A 154 1.39 -12.53 -18.77
C PHE A 154 2.61 -12.38 -17.87
N PRO A 155 3.50 -13.38 -17.79
CA PRO A 155 4.57 -13.37 -16.79
C PRO A 155 5.64 -12.30 -17.02
N CYS A 156 5.70 -11.70 -18.21
CA CYS A 156 6.76 -10.78 -18.57
C CYS A 156 6.32 -9.82 -19.67
N MET A 157 5.72 -8.70 -19.30
CA MET A 157 5.29 -7.64 -20.21
C MET A 157 6.15 -6.39 -20.05
N PRO A 158 6.43 -5.65 -21.14
CA PRO A 158 7.13 -4.37 -21.04
C PRO A 158 6.31 -3.37 -20.22
N LEU A 159 6.99 -2.48 -19.51
CA LEU A 159 6.34 -1.30 -18.95
C LEU A 159 6.23 -0.24 -20.05
N ASP A 160 5.01 -0.03 -20.52
CA ASP A 160 4.73 0.94 -21.57
C ASP A 160 4.70 2.37 -21.00
N ALA A 161 5.83 3.06 -21.09
CA ALA A 161 5.96 4.41 -20.56
C ALA A 161 5.00 5.42 -21.20
N GLU A 162 4.59 5.21 -22.46
CA GLU A 162 3.69 6.12 -23.18
C GLU A 162 2.25 5.99 -22.68
N ASN A 163 1.80 4.76 -22.43
CA ASN A 163 0.45 4.51 -21.91
C ASN A 163 0.35 4.68 -20.40
N SER A 164 1.48 4.77 -19.70
CA SER A 164 1.58 4.91 -18.25
C SER A 164 0.83 3.78 -17.53
N PRO A 165 1.47 2.64 -17.26
CA PRO A 165 0.79 1.47 -16.72
C PRO A 165 0.27 1.74 -15.30
N SER A 166 -0.75 1.00 -14.91
CA SER A 166 -1.14 0.89 -13.52
C SER A 166 -0.38 -0.27 -12.90
N VAL A 167 0.23 -0.06 -11.73
CA VAL A 167 1.13 -1.02 -11.10
C VAL A 167 0.70 -1.35 -9.69
N VAL A 168 1.04 -2.56 -9.25
CA VAL A 168 0.95 -2.99 -7.87
C VAL A 168 2.35 -3.03 -7.28
N ALA A 169 2.54 -2.40 -6.12
CA ALA A 169 3.82 -2.32 -5.43
C ALA A 169 3.67 -2.69 -3.96
N ILE A 170 4.71 -3.18 -3.30
CA ILE A 170 4.68 -3.34 -1.84
C ILE A 170 4.46 -1.99 -1.16
N ASN A 171 3.73 -1.98 -0.06
CA ASN A 171 3.87 -0.90 0.90
C ASN A 171 5.06 -1.22 1.80
N VAL A 172 6.23 -0.60 1.55
CA VAL A 172 7.44 -0.79 2.37
C VAL A 172 7.25 -0.44 3.86
N SER A 173 6.13 0.21 4.23
CA SER A 173 5.67 0.40 5.60
C SER A 173 4.29 -0.24 5.80
N PRO A 174 4.23 -1.59 5.81
CA PRO A 174 2.99 -2.34 5.76
C PRO A 174 2.20 -2.16 7.07
N ILE A 175 0.88 -2.24 7.00
CA ILE A 175 0.01 -2.18 8.20
C ILE A 175 -0.49 -3.56 8.60
N GLU A 176 -0.46 -4.49 7.65
CA GLU A 176 -0.94 -5.86 7.74
C GLU A 176 -0.15 -6.72 6.73
N TYR A 177 -0.19 -8.04 6.91
CA TYR A 177 0.29 -9.00 5.91
C TYR A 177 -0.37 -8.77 4.54
N GLY A 178 0.43 -8.90 3.46
CA GLY A 178 -0.05 -8.66 2.09
C GLY A 178 -0.36 -7.19 1.77
N HIS A 179 0.09 -6.23 2.59
CA HIS A 179 -0.18 -4.81 2.34
C HIS A 179 0.62 -4.29 1.13
N VAL A 180 -0.11 -4.04 0.04
CA VAL A 180 0.37 -3.51 -1.24
C VAL A 180 -0.36 -2.22 -1.59
N LEU A 181 0.13 -1.54 -2.62
CA LEU A 181 -0.41 -0.31 -3.17
C LEU A 181 -0.82 -0.57 -4.62
N LEU A 182 -2.07 -0.23 -4.97
CA LEU A 182 -2.47 -0.09 -6.37
C LEU A 182 -2.24 1.36 -6.78
N ILE A 183 -1.41 1.58 -7.78
CA ILE A 183 -0.98 2.90 -8.26
C ILE A 183 -1.46 3.05 -9.71
N PRO A 184 -2.62 3.70 -9.94
CA PRO A 184 -3.17 3.88 -11.27
C PRO A 184 -2.29 4.82 -12.08
N ARG A 185 -1.95 4.41 -13.30
CA ARG A 185 -1.21 5.22 -14.29
C ARG A 185 -0.03 5.96 -13.66
N VAL A 186 0.97 5.21 -13.19
CA VAL A 186 2.04 5.72 -12.33
C VAL A 186 2.88 6.84 -12.96
N LEU A 187 2.95 6.94 -14.29
CA LEU A 187 3.77 7.94 -14.98
C LEU A 187 2.99 9.22 -15.33
N ASP A 188 1.66 9.16 -15.36
CA ASP A 188 0.79 10.34 -15.49
C ASP A 188 0.91 11.28 -14.28
N CYS A 189 1.51 10.83 -13.18
CA CYS A 189 1.73 11.63 -11.98
C CYS A 189 0.42 12.21 -11.42
N LEU A 190 -0.64 11.41 -11.40
CA LEU A 190 -1.95 11.83 -10.93
C LEU A 190 -1.86 12.25 -9.44
N PRO A 191 -2.41 13.41 -9.03
CA PRO A 191 -2.46 13.78 -7.62
C PRO A 191 -3.33 12.79 -6.84
N GLN A 192 -3.19 12.74 -5.51
CA GLN A 192 -3.99 11.88 -4.62
C GLN A 192 -5.46 12.34 -4.56
N ARG A 193 -6.18 12.19 -5.67
CA ARG A 193 -7.57 12.54 -5.91
C ARG A 193 -8.19 11.48 -6.79
N ILE A 194 -9.22 10.80 -6.28
CA ILE A 194 -9.95 9.79 -7.06
C ILE A 194 -10.65 10.45 -8.26
N ASP A 195 -10.60 9.76 -9.39
CA ASP A 195 -11.46 9.99 -10.55
C ASP A 195 -12.23 8.71 -10.92
N HIS A 196 -13.10 8.81 -11.92
CA HIS A 196 -13.93 7.68 -12.35
C HIS A 196 -13.09 6.47 -12.81
N LYS A 197 -12.02 6.71 -13.58
CA LYS A 197 -11.21 5.62 -14.17
C LYS A 197 -10.41 4.87 -13.11
N SER A 198 -9.77 5.61 -12.21
CA SER A 198 -9.00 5.05 -11.09
C SER A 198 -9.87 4.31 -10.07
N LEU A 199 -11.06 4.83 -9.77
CA LEU A 199 -12.01 4.13 -8.90
C LEU A 199 -12.50 2.84 -9.56
N LEU A 200 -12.81 2.88 -10.86
CA LEU A 200 -13.24 1.70 -11.60
C LEU A 200 -12.15 0.61 -11.58
N LEU A 201 -10.89 0.97 -11.83
CA LEU A 201 -9.75 0.04 -11.74
C LEU A 201 -9.65 -0.61 -10.34
N ALA A 202 -9.81 0.17 -9.29
CA ALA A 202 -9.84 -0.34 -7.93
C ALA A 202 -11.00 -1.32 -7.69
N LEU A 203 -12.20 -1.01 -8.19
CA LEU A 203 -13.36 -1.90 -8.10
C LEU A 203 -13.16 -3.20 -8.89
N HIS A 204 -12.51 -3.14 -10.04
CA HIS A 204 -12.09 -4.33 -10.80
C HIS A 204 -11.19 -5.23 -9.96
N MET A 205 -10.15 -4.69 -9.33
CA MET A 205 -9.26 -5.46 -8.45
C MET A 205 -10.03 -6.12 -7.29
N ALA A 206 -10.89 -5.37 -6.61
CA ALA A 206 -11.67 -5.91 -5.49
C ALA A 206 -12.66 -7.00 -5.93
N THR A 207 -13.27 -6.83 -7.10
CA THR A 207 -14.21 -7.81 -7.68
C THR A 207 -13.48 -9.08 -8.12
N GLU A 208 -12.27 -8.92 -8.67
CA GLU A 208 -11.43 -10.02 -9.13
C GLU A 208 -10.89 -10.84 -7.97
N ALA A 209 -10.44 -10.19 -6.88
CA ALA A 209 -10.01 -10.90 -5.67
C ALA A 209 -11.12 -11.78 -5.10
N ALA A 210 -12.39 -11.39 -5.25
CA ALA A 210 -13.58 -12.14 -4.84
C ALA A 210 -13.54 -12.67 -3.39
N ASN A 211 -12.75 -12.02 -2.53
CA ASN A 211 -12.46 -12.46 -1.19
C ASN A 211 -13.01 -11.45 -0.16
N PRO A 212 -13.90 -11.85 0.77
CA PRO A 212 -14.47 -10.95 1.77
C PRO A 212 -13.45 -10.36 2.77
N TYR A 213 -12.23 -10.89 2.83
CA TYR A 213 -11.10 -10.41 3.63
C TYR A 213 -10.16 -9.48 2.86
N PHE A 214 -10.28 -9.42 1.54
CA PHE A 214 -9.55 -8.47 0.70
C PHE A 214 -10.14 -7.08 0.92
N ARG A 215 -9.27 -6.12 1.27
CA ARG A 215 -9.63 -4.75 1.56
C ARG A 215 -8.89 -3.83 0.63
N LEU A 216 -9.66 -3.06 -0.12
CA LEU A 216 -9.18 -1.93 -0.87
C LEU A 216 -9.67 -0.64 -0.19
N GLY A 217 -8.73 0.24 0.13
CA GLY A 217 -8.99 1.50 0.82
C GLY A 217 -8.33 2.68 0.12
N TYR A 218 -8.78 3.88 0.44
CA TYR A 218 -8.22 5.12 -0.05
C TYR A 218 -8.10 6.14 1.07
N ASN A 219 -6.92 6.76 1.15
CA ASN A 219 -6.64 7.87 2.04
C ASN A 219 -6.47 9.14 1.20
N SER A 220 -7.25 10.18 1.47
CA SER A 220 -7.02 11.50 0.90
C SER A 220 -5.89 12.24 1.64
N LEU A 221 -5.40 13.35 1.10
CA LEU A 221 -4.40 14.20 1.80
C LEU A 221 -4.92 14.75 3.14
N GLY A 222 -6.23 14.82 3.35
CA GLY A 222 -6.85 15.18 4.64
C GLY A 222 -7.14 13.98 5.56
N ALA A 223 -6.88 12.76 5.10
CA ALA A 223 -7.16 11.51 5.81
C ALA A 223 -5.91 10.63 5.90
N PHE A 224 -4.83 11.20 6.44
CA PHE A 224 -3.56 10.50 6.73
C PHE A 224 -2.78 9.89 5.53
N ALA A 225 -3.11 10.23 4.28
CA ALA A 225 -2.14 10.02 3.22
C ALA A 225 -0.85 10.79 3.53
N THR A 226 0.30 10.29 3.08
CA THR A 226 1.61 10.95 3.23
C THR A 226 2.28 11.20 1.88
N ILE A 227 1.63 10.84 0.77
CA ILE A 227 2.15 10.93 -0.60
C ILE A 227 1.05 11.55 -1.47
N ASN A 228 1.40 12.59 -2.23
CA ASN A 228 0.51 13.19 -3.22
C ASN A 228 0.75 12.61 -4.61
N HIS A 229 0.48 11.33 -4.77
CA HIS A 229 0.50 10.58 -6.02
C HIS A 229 -0.55 9.49 -5.88
N LEU A 230 -1.57 9.47 -6.75
CA LEU A 230 -2.74 8.60 -6.66
C LEU A 230 -2.38 7.15 -6.36
N HIS A 231 -2.87 6.65 -5.23
CA HIS A 231 -2.73 5.25 -4.84
C HIS A 231 -3.87 4.81 -3.94
N PHE A 232 -4.20 3.52 -4.04
CA PHE A 232 -5.09 2.79 -3.14
C PHE A 232 -4.28 1.87 -2.24
N GLN A 233 -4.74 1.68 -1.01
CA GLN A 233 -4.18 0.74 -0.05
C GLN A 233 -4.89 -0.60 -0.24
N VAL A 234 -4.15 -1.69 -0.39
CA VAL A 234 -4.70 -3.03 -0.62
C VAL A 234 -4.07 -3.98 0.39
N HIS A 235 -4.88 -4.67 1.19
CA HIS A 235 -4.39 -5.63 2.18
C HIS A 235 -5.44 -6.71 2.44
N GLN A 236 -5.00 -7.81 3.03
CA GLN A 236 -5.87 -8.89 3.45
C GLN A 236 -5.93 -8.96 4.97
N ILE A 237 -7.14 -9.07 5.51
CA ILE A 237 -7.31 -9.26 6.95
C ILE A 237 -7.19 -10.75 7.28
N LEU A 238 -6.31 -11.13 8.21
CA LEU A 238 -6.14 -12.51 8.63
C LEU A 238 -7.37 -13.04 9.40
N THR A 239 -7.74 -14.29 9.11
CA THR A 239 -8.97 -15.01 9.53
C THR A 239 -9.26 -15.03 11.05
N ILE A 240 -8.30 -14.68 11.91
CA ILE A 240 -8.52 -14.59 13.37
C ILE A 240 -9.53 -13.47 13.72
N SER A 241 -9.87 -12.58 12.79
CA SER A 241 -10.86 -11.49 12.96
C SER A 241 -12.28 -11.80 12.46
N LEU A 242 -12.70 -13.07 12.38
CA LEU A 242 -14.01 -13.46 11.87
C LEU A 242 -15.18 -12.78 12.63
N GLY A 243 -16.03 -12.05 11.89
CA GLY A 243 -17.26 -11.40 12.37
C GLY A 243 -17.13 -9.96 12.87
N GLN A 244 -15.96 -9.35 12.69
CA GLN A 244 -15.57 -8.17 13.47
C GLN A 244 -15.29 -6.95 12.58
N ARG A 245 -15.84 -5.78 12.94
CA ARG A 245 -15.59 -4.52 12.23
C ARG A 245 -14.19 -4.05 12.62
N GLN A 246 -13.22 -4.19 11.72
CA GLN A 246 -11.90 -3.63 11.95
C GLN A 246 -11.95 -2.12 11.74
N VAL A 247 -11.73 -1.36 12.81
CA VAL A 247 -11.39 0.05 12.72
C VAL A 247 -9.92 0.16 13.07
N MET A 248 -9.10 0.51 12.09
CA MET A 248 -7.69 0.75 12.30
C MET A 248 -7.53 2.12 12.95
N ILE A 249 -7.40 2.14 14.27
CA ILE A 249 -7.08 3.37 15.00
C ILE A 249 -5.56 3.46 15.11
N GLN A 250 -4.95 4.30 14.28
CA GLN A 250 -3.55 4.69 14.49
C GLN A 250 -3.50 5.59 15.73
N LEU A 251 -3.08 5.03 16.85
CA LEU A 251 -2.87 5.78 18.08
C LEU A 251 -1.37 6.08 18.24
N ASP A 252 -0.99 7.32 17.96
CA ASP A 252 0.34 7.81 18.28
C ASP A 252 0.42 7.99 19.82
N ASN A 253 1.32 7.24 20.49
CA ASN A 253 1.56 7.18 21.96
C ASN A 253 0.72 6.18 22.80
N LEU A 254 0.68 4.92 22.38
CA LEU A 254 -0.09 3.86 23.05
C LEU A 254 0.61 3.05 24.14
N CYS A 255 1.88 3.34 24.48
CA CYS A 255 2.65 2.50 25.42
C CYS A 255 1.93 2.26 26.77
N ASN A 256 0.98 3.12 27.15
CA ASN A 256 0.19 3.00 28.37
C ASN A 256 -1.13 2.19 28.22
N LEU A 257 -1.86 2.24 27.10
CA LEU A 257 -3.18 1.57 27.01
C LEU A 257 -3.06 0.04 26.92
N MET A 258 -2.05 -0.47 26.20
CA MET A 258 -1.80 -1.92 26.10
C MET A 258 -1.34 -2.50 27.46
N ARG A 259 -0.62 -1.71 28.28
CA ARG A 259 -0.22 -2.07 29.65
C ARG A 259 -1.35 -1.97 30.67
N GLU A 260 -2.26 -1.02 30.51
CA GLU A 260 -3.42 -0.88 31.41
C GLU A 260 -4.47 -1.98 31.17
N CYS A 261 -4.65 -2.41 29.93
CA CYS A 261 -5.56 -3.50 29.59
C CYS A 261 -5.03 -4.91 29.95
N SER A 262 -3.73 -5.08 30.22
CA SER A 262 -3.20 -6.33 30.82
C SER A 262 -3.36 -6.38 32.34
N ALA A 263 -3.64 -5.24 32.99
CA ALA A 263 -3.91 -5.14 34.42
C ALA A 263 -5.41 -5.20 34.80
N GLY A 264 -6.30 -5.51 33.84
CA GLY A 264 -7.73 -5.69 34.09
C GLY A 264 -8.51 -4.43 34.49
N ARG A 265 -7.97 -3.22 34.28
CA ARG A 265 -8.67 -1.98 34.61
C ARG A 265 -9.37 -1.38 33.37
N PRO A 266 -10.62 -0.91 33.50
CA PRO A 266 -11.32 -0.26 32.39
C PRO A 266 -10.66 1.08 32.05
N CYS A 267 -10.27 1.26 30.79
CA CYS A 267 -9.84 2.54 30.24
C CYS A 267 -11.06 3.48 30.11
N LEU A 268 -11.19 4.43 31.02
CA LEU A 268 -12.11 5.56 30.90
C LEU A 268 -11.50 6.60 29.97
N THR A 269 -11.94 6.64 28.72
CA THR A 269 -11.64 7.77 27.83
C THR A 269 -12.49 8.97 28.26
N ARG A 270 -11.85 9.99 28.86
CA ARG A 270 -12.39 11.35 28.85
C ARG A 270 -12.06 11.95 27.48
N THR A 271 -13.10 12.34 26.76
CA THR A 271 -13.09 13.09 25.50
C THR A 271 -12.38 14.42 25.63
#